data_AF-A0A934AW95-F1
#
_entry.id   AF-A0A934AW95-F1
#
_cell.length_a   1.000
_cell.length_b   1.000
_cell.length_c   1.000
_cell.angle_alpha   90.00
_cell.angle_beta   90.00
_cell.angle_gamma   90.00
#
_symmetry.space_group_name_H-M   'P 1'
#
loop_
_entity.id
_entity.type
_entity.pdbx_description
1 polymer ?
#
loop_
_entity_poly.entity_id
_entity_poly.type
_entity_poly.pdbx_seq_one_letter_code
_entity_poly.pdbx_strand_id
1 'polypeptide(L)'
;MSVFIVVLTLLLVTWSGVYAWRTGKPVTPYGDFCPHCTNYGSCKTIMSHEDARKAMINYYQEKGLNVELENKRGRFIRARIKEQNRVIDVIIFDRRTGRVRSIY
;
A
#
# COMPACT_ATOMS: atom_id res chain seq x y z
N MET A 1 42.69 -28.38 8.09
CA MET A 1 41.23 -28.28 8.32
C MET A 1 40.75 -26.85 8.58
N SER A 2 41.57 -25.96 9.14
CA SER A 2 41.18 -24.59 9.50
C SER A 2 40.89 -23.65 8.32
N VAL A 3 41.61 -23.79 7.20
CA VAL A 3 41.44 -22.92 6.01
C VAL A 3 40.11 -23.17 5.29
N PHE A 4 39.67 -24.44 5.21
CA PHE A 4 38.39 -24.80 4.59
C PHE A 4 37.19 -24.20 5.34
N ILE A 5 37.27 -24.09 6.67
CA ILE A 5 36.22 -23.50 7.49
C ILE A 5 36.09 -22.00 7.24
N VAL A 6 37.23 -21.30 7.08
CA VAL A 6 37.26 -19.85 6.80
C VAL A 6 36.72 -19.53 5.40
N VAL A 7 37.00 -20.38 4.41
CA VAL A 7 36.45 -20.20 3.05
C VAL A 7 34.94 -20.47 3.02
N LEU A 8 34.47 -21.47 3.77
CA LEU A 8 33.04 -21.80 3.85
C LEU A 8 32.22 -20.70 4.55
N THR A 9 32.78 -20.07 5.59
CA THR A 9 32.13 -18.96 6.28
C THR A 9 32.12 -17.67 5.44
N LEU A 10 33.16 -17.39 4.65
CA LEU A 10 33.15 -16.25 3.72
C LEU A 10 32.11 -16.39 2.60
N LEU A 11 31.87 -17.61 2.10
CA LEU A 11 30.87 -17.86 1.05
C LEU A 11 29.43 -17.62 1.55
N LEU A 12 29.13 -17.97 2.80
CA LEU A 12 27.80 -17.79 3.39
C LEU A 12 27.40 -16.33 3.60
N VAL A 13 28.36 -15.41 3.78
CA VAL A 13 28.05 -13.97 4.01
C VAL A 13 27.61 -13.27 2.70
N THR A 14 27.99 -13.80 1.53
CA THR A 14 27.65 -13.23 0.22
C THR A 14 26.22 -13.55 -0.24
N TRP A 15 25.50 -14.43 0.47
CA TRP A 15 24.09 -14.76 0.23
C TRP A 15 23.12 -13.90 1.04
N SER A 16 23.57 -12.75 1.52
CA SER A 16 22.69 -11.70 2.04
C SER A 16 22.02 -10.99 0.86
N GLY A 17 21.16 -11.70 0.13
CA GLY A 17 20.37 -11.15 -0.96
C GLY A 17 19.50 -10.01 -0.43
N VAL A 18 19.82 -8.79 -0.85
CA VAL A 18 19.02 -7.59 -0.59
C VAL A 18 17.64 -7.80 -1.21
N TYR A 19 16.63 -8.09 -0.39
CA TYR A 19 15.23 -8.10 -0.84
C TYR A 19 14.73 -6.66 -0.95
N ALA A 20 14.97 -6.01 -2.09
CA ALA A 20 14.45 -4.67 -2.34
C ALA A 20 14.02 -4.48 -3.80
N TRP A 21 12.93 -5.14 -4.18
CA TRP A 21 11.78 -4.60 -4.93
C TRP A 21 10.86 -5.78 -5.26
N ARG A 22 9.58 -5.75 -4.84
CA ARG A 22 8.58 -6.67 -5.41
C ARG A 22 8.51 -6.35 -6.90
N THR A 23 8.95 -7.27 -7.76
CA THR A 23 8.81 -7.24 -9.23
C THR A 23 7.35 -7.41 -9.70
N GLY A 24 6.38 -7.21 -8.81
CA GLY A 24 4.94 -7.31 -9.09
C GLY A 24 4.35 -5.95 -9.43
N LYS A 25 3.19 -5.97 -10.11
CA LYS A 25 2.39 -4.76 -10.35
C LYS A 25 2.16 -4.04 -9.00
N PRO A 26 2.29 -2.70 -8.94
CA PRO A 26 2.09 -1.97 -7.70
C PRO A 26 0.66 -2.23 -7.18
N VAL A 27 0.59 -2.53 -5.88
CA VAL A 27 -0.64 -2.80 -5.12
C VAL A 27 -1.66 -1.68 -5.33
N THR A 28 -1.13 -0.45 -5.29
CA THR A 28 -1.81 0.80 -5.61
C THR A 28 -1.15 1.38 -6.86
N PRO A 29 -1.77 1.30 -8.05
CA PRO A 29 -1.24 1.97 -9.23
C PRO A 29 -1.08 3.47 -8.97
N TYR A 30 0.03 4.04 -9.42
CA TYR A 30 0.31 5.45 -9.16
C TYR A 30 -0.77 6.33 -9.81
N GLY A 31 -1.44 7.16 -9.00
CA GLY A 31 -2.48 8.07 -9.47
C GLY A 31 -3.86 7.44 -9.68
N ASP A 32 -4.06 6.20 -9.22
CA ASP A 32 -5.36 5.53 -9.27
C ASP A 32 -6.40 6.28 -8.41
N PHE A 33 -7.68 6.07 -8.74
CA PHE A 33 -8.79 6.73 -8.09
C PHE A 33 -9.87 5.73 -7.73
N CYS A 34 -10.50 5.94 -6.57
CA CYS A 34 -11.68 5.18 -6.23
C CYS A 34 -12.84 5.60 -7.15
N PRO A 35 -13.49 4.67 -7.87
CA PRO A 35 -14.60 4.96 -8.78
C PRO A 35 -15.90 5.38 -8.07
N HIS A 36 -15.86 5.63 -6.76
CA HIS A 36 -17.01 6.15 -6.03
C HIS A 36 -17.37 7.59 -6.44
N CYS A 37 -16.44 8.31 -7.06
CA CYS A 37 -16.65 9.64 -7.65
C CYS A 37 -16.69 9.57 -9.19
N THR A 38 -16.85 10.71 -9.87
CA THR A 38 -16.85 10.78 -11.34
C THR A 38 -15.67 10.01 -11.96
N ASN A 39 -15.80 9.57 -13.20
CA ASN A 39 -14.76 8.84 -13.98
C ASN A 39 -13.36 9.50 -14.01
N TYR A 40 -13.23 10.76 -13.59
CA TYR A 40 -11.97 11.52 -13.54
C TYR A 40 -11.42 11.79 -12.12
N GLY A 41 -11.96 11.15 -11.08
CA GLY A 41 -11.47 11.32 -9.71
C GLY A 41 -11.72 12.74 -9.16
N SER A 42 -12.94 13.23 -9.30
CA SER A 42 -13.40 14.47 -8.66
C SER A 42 -14.76 14.25 -8.01
N CYS A 43 -14.84 14.46 -6.70
CA CYS A 43 -16.10 14.36 -5.97
C CYS A 43 -16.77 15.73 -5.97
N LYS A 44 -18.09 15.80 -6.18
CA LYS A 44 -18.85 17.07 -6.13
C LYS A 44 -18.74 17.72 -4.75
N THR A 45 -18.63 16.90 -3.71
CA THR A 45 -18.44 17.29 -2.32
C THR A 45 -17.33 16.46 -1.70
N ILE A 46 -16.73 16.95 -0.62
CA ILE A 46 -15.74 16.17 0.14
C ILE A 46 -16.46 14.97 0.78
N MET A 47 -16.02 13.75 0.48
CA MET A 47 -16.59 12.53 1.05
C MET A 47 -16.60 12.60 2.58
N SER A 48 -17.64 12.07 3.23
CA SER A 48 -17.58 11.84 4.67
C SER A 48 -16.45 10.84 5.01
N HIS A 49 -16.02 10.78 6.27
CA HIS A 49 -15.01 9.80 6.67
C HIS A 49 -15.52 8.36 6.50
N GLU A 50 -16.82 8.13 6.68
CA GLU A 50 -17.42 6.81 6.51
C GLU A 50 -17.55 6.42 5.04
N ASP A 51 -17.92 7.36 4.16
CA ASP A 51 -17.95 7.09 2.71
C ASP A 51 -16.55 6.85 2.17
N ALA A 52 -15.56 7.63 2.62
CA ALA A 52 -14.16 7.41 2.26
C ALA A 52 -13.64 6.05 2.76
N ARG A 53 -14.04 5.64 3.98
CA ARG A 53 -13.75 4.31 4.50
C ARG A 53 -14.34 3.22 3.60
N LYS A 54 -15.63 3.30 3.27
CA LYS A 54 -16.31 2.34 2.40
C LYS A 54 -15.66 2.29 1.02
N ALA A 55 -15.37 3.45 0.42
CA ALA A 55 -14.67 3.58 -0.85
C ALA A 55 -13.34 2.82 -0.87
N MET A 56 -12.48 3.05 0.13
CA MET A 56 -11.18 2.37 0.22
C MET A 56 -11.36 0.87 0.42
N ILE A 57 -12.24 0.45 1.32
CA ILE A 57 -12.50 -0.98 1.58
C ILE A 57 -12.93 -1.68 0.28
N ASN A 58 -13.94 -1.14 -0.41
CA ASN A 58 -14.44 -1.74 -1.65
C ASN A 58 -13.33 -1.87 -2.72
N TYR A 59 -12.58 -0.79 -2.94
CA TYR A 59 -11.52 -0.74 -3.94
C TYR A 59 -10.38 -1.76 -3.69
N TYR A 60 -9.99 -1.98 -2.43
CA TYR A 60 -8.94 -2.95 -2.10
C TYR A 60 -9.48 -4.38 -1.93
N GLN A 61 -10.74 -4.55 -1.54
CA GLN A 61 -11.37 -5.85 -1.40
C GLN A 61 -11.50 -6.57 -2.75
N GLU A 62 -11.79 -5.84 -3.84
CA GLU A 62 -11.77 -6.39 -5.21
C GLU A 62 -10.38 -6.94 -5.62
N LYS A 63 -9.33 -6.52 -4.93
CA LYS A 63 -7.94 -6.98 -5.13
C LYS A 63 -7.52 -8.05 -4.12
N GLY A 64 -8.42 -8.50 -3.24
CA GLY A 64 -8.10 -9.45 -2.16
C GLY A 64 -7.30 -8.84 -1.01
N LEU A 65 -7.39 -7.51 -0.81
CA LEU A 65 -6.60 -6.77 0.17
C LEU A 65 -7.49 -6.12 1.23
N ASN A 66 -6.93 -5.97 2.43
CA ASN A 66 -7.59 -5.37 3.59
C ASN A 66 -7.08 -3.95 3.84
N VAL A 67 -7.96 -3.09 4.37
CA VAL A 67 -7.64 -1.70 4.70
C VAL A 67 -7.74 -1.48 6.21
N GLU A 68 -6.67 -0.98 6.81
CA GLU A 68 -6.63 -0.52 8.20
C GLU A 68 -6.42 1.00 8.23
N LEU A 69 -7.33 1.73 8.88
CA LEU A 69 -7.27 3.20 8.95
C LEU A 69 -6.40 3.65 10.12
N GLU A 70 -5.42 4.52 9.87
CA GLU A 70 -4.57 5.08 10.93
C GLU A 70 -5.05 6.47 11.39
N ASN A 71 -5.48 7.33 10.47
CA ASN A 71 -5.89 8.70 10.79
C ASN A 71 -7.12 9.12 10.01
N LYS A 72 -8.18 9.54 10.72
CA LYS A 72 -9.47 9.98 10.18
C LYS A 72 -9.71 11.49 10.35
N ARG A 73 -8.68 12.34 10.40
CA ARG A 73 -8.86 13.79 10.56
C ARG A 73 -8.52 14.55 9.28
N GLY A 74 -9.40 15.49 8.92
CA GLY A 74 -9.19 16.40 7.78
C GLY A 74 -9.42 15.74 6.42
N ARG A 75 -8.97 16.42 5.36
CA ARG A 75 -9.19 16.02 3.95
C ARG A 75 -8.55 14.69 3.57
N PHE A 76 -7.42 14.35 4.20
CA PHE A 76 -6.63 13.19 3.83
C PHE A 76 -6.79 12.09 4.89
N ILE A 77 -6.91 10.85 4.43
CA ILE A 77 -6.96 9.68 5.30
C ILE A 77 -5.72 8.83 5.05
N ARG A 78 -5.00 8.48 6.12
CA ARG A 78 -3.88 7.54 6.05
C ARG A 78 -4.38 6.13 6.35
N ALA A 79 -3.99 5.18 5.53
CA ALA A 79 -4.39 3.78 5.71
C ALA A 79 -3.24 2.82 5.38
N ARG A 80 -3.18 1.71 6.10
CA ARG A 80 -2.32 0.57 5.79
C ARG A 80 -3.09 -0.42 4.93
N ILE A 81 -2.47 -0.89 3.87
CA ILE A 81 -3.00 -1.96 3.03
C ILE A 81 -2.34 -3.26 3.45
N LYS A 82 -3.17 -4.26 3.73
CA LYS A 82 -2.73 -5.56 4.22
C LYS A 82 -3.09 -6.66 3.25
N GLU A 83 -2.17 -7.59 3.08
CA GLU A 83 -2.41 -8.90 2.50
C GLU A 83 -2.35 -9.91 3.63
N GLN A 84 -3.48 -10.57 3.89
CA GLN A 84 -3.68 -11.38 5.11
C GLN A 84 -3.44 -10.52 6.36
N ASN A 85 -2.28 -10.67 7.02
CA ASN A 85 -1.90 -9.91 8.22
C ASN A 85 -0.60 -9.09 8.05
N ARG A 86 -0.02 -9.08 6.84
CA ARG A 86 1.20 -8.33 6.52
C ARG A 86 0.83 -6.99 5.89
N VAL A 87 1.39 -5.90 6.41
CA VAL A 87 1.31 -4.58 5.76
C VAL A 87 2.18 -4.60 4.50
N ILE A 88 1.57 -4.32 3.34
CA ILE A 88 2.23 -4.35 2.04
C ILE A 88 2.34 -2.97 1.38
N ASP A 89 1.56 -2.00 1.86
CA ASP A 89 1.58 -0.61 1.38
C ASP A 89 1.00 0.30 2.48
N VAL A 90 1.35 1.58 2.44
CA VAL A 90 0.70 2.63 3.24
C VAL A 90 0.33 3.75 2.27
N ILE A 91 -0.92 4.16 2.33
CA ILE A 91 -1.48 5.11 1.39
C ILE A 91 -1.98 6.38 2.08
N ILE A 92 -2.12 7.42 1.28
CA ILE A 92 -2.94 8.59 1.55
C ILE A 92 -4.11 8.60 0.56
N PHE A 93 -5.32 8.73 1.09
CA PHE A 93 -6.55 8.90 0.36
C PHE A 93 -7.05 10.34 0.46
N ASP A 94 -7.28 11.01 -0.67
CA ASP A 94 -7.85 12.36 -0.72
C ASP A 94 -9.37 12.29 -0.78
N ARG A 95 -10.06 12.66 0.31
CA ARG A 95 -11.54 12.66 0.38
C ARG A 95 -12.21 13.64 -0.60
N ARG A 96 -11.48 14.64 -1.13
CA ARG A 96 -12.02 15.60 -2.10
C ARG A 96 -12.06 15.04 -3.51
N THR A 97 -11.11 14.17 -3.85
CA THR A 97 -10.92 13.69 -5.23
C THR A 97 -11.08 12.17 -5.36
N GLY A 98 -11.07 11.43 -4.26
CA GLY A 98 -11.01 9.97 -4.27
C GLY A 98 -9.67 9.41 -4.76
N ARG A 99 -8.62 10.26 -4.82
CA ARG A 99 -7.30 9.85 -5.30
C ARG A 99 -6.57 9.06 -4.23
N VAL A 100 -5.88 8.01 -4.66
CA VAL A 100 -5.09 7.13 -3.80
C VAL A 100 -3.61 7.28 -4.17
N ARG A 101 -2.75 7.43 -3.16
CA ARG A 101 -1.30 7.52 -3.36
C ARG A 101 -0.59 6.66 -2.33
N SER A 102 0.25 5.75 -2.78
CA SER A 102 1.25 5.11 -1.93
C SER A 102 2.27 6.15 -1.43
N ILE A 103 2.73 6.00 -0.20
CA ILE A 103 3.71 6.88 0.44
C ILE A 103 4.94 6.15 0.97
N TYR A 104 5.11 4.85 0.67
CA TYR A 104 6.30 4.04 1.01
C TYR A 104 6.60 3.00 -0.07
#